data_AF-A0A1Q3WQF7-F1
#
_entry.id   AF-A0A1Q3WQF7-F1
#
_cell.length_a   1.000
_cell.length_b   1.000
_cell.length_c   1.000
_cell.angle_alpha   90.00
_cell.angle_beta   90.00
_cell.angle_gamma   90.00
#
_symmetry.space_group_name_H-M   'P 1'
#
loop_
_entity.id
_entity.type
_entity.pdbx_description
1 polymer ?
#
loop_
_entity_poly.entity_id
_entity_poly.type
_entity_poly.pdbx_seq_one_letter_code
_entity_poly.pdbx_strand_id
1 'polypeptide(L)' 'MWSITHFPAAMRSLSPRTRAKAIEIANQLQEQGQLDQQRIIMISVDEARRWARLERSNEWTIKNDQLYA' A
#
# COMPACT_ATOMS: atom_id res chain seq x y z
N MET A 1 6.35 12.83 7.96
CA MET A 1 6.77 11.66 7.16
C MET A 1 6.62 10.38 7.97
N TRP A 2 5.96 9.37 7.40
CA TRP A 2 5.79 8.05 8.00
C TRP A 2 6.90 7.09 7.55
N SER A 3 7.17 6.08 8.36
CA SER A 3 8.22 5.11 8.14
C SER A 3 7.79 3.72 8.60
N ILE A 4 8.53 2.68 8.19
CA ILE A 4 8.22 1.28 8.54
C ILE A 4 8.21 1.02 10.06
N THR A 5 8.82 1.89 10.86
CA THR A 5 8.85 1.83 12.32
C THR A 5 7.88 2.81 12.98
N HIS A 6 7.41 3.82 12.26
CA HIS A 6 6.54 4.88 12.77
C HIS A 6 5.41 5.17 11.77
N PHE A 7 4.30 4.45 11.97
CA PHE A 7 3.12 4.50 11.12
C PHE A 7 1.83 4.43 11.97
N PRO A 8 0.71 4.98 11.50
CA PRO A 8 -0.55 5.00 12.24
C PRO A 8 -1.13 3.59 12.42
N ALA A 9 -1.88 3.38 13.51
CA ALA A 9 -2.48 2.09 13.85
C ALA A 9 -3.35 1.50 12.72
N ALA A 10 -3.99 2.34 11.90
CA ALA A 10 -4.76 1.92 10.73
C ALA A 10 -3.94 1.09 9.72
N MET A 11 -2.63 1.37 9.57
CA MET A 11 -1.73 0.61 8.70
C MET A 11 -1.21 -0.68 9.35
N ARG A 12 -1.38 -0.86 10.66
CA ARG A 12 -0.88 -2.03 11.40
C ARG A 12 -1.61 -3.31 11.03
N SER A 13 -2.86 -3.21 10.59
CA SER A 13 -3.67 -4.34 10.11
C SER A 13 -3.25 -4.83 8.70
N LEU A 14 -2.39 -4.10 7.99
CA LEU A 14 -1.94 -4.47 6.65
C LEU A 14 -0.75 -5.44 6.73
N SER A 15 -0.60 -6.30 5.72
CA SER A 15 0.59 -7.14 5.57
C SER A 15 1.85 -6.27 5.40
N PRO A 16 3.06 -6.75 5.73
CA PRO A 16 4.28 -5.94 5.68
C PRO A 16 4.52 -5.25 4.34
N ARG A 17 4.28 -5.96 3.23
CA ARG A 17 4.43 -5.46 1.85
C ARG A 17 3.37 -4.41 1.52
N THR A 18 2.10 -4.66 1.85
CA THR A 18 1.01 -3.69 1.65
C THR A 18 1.20 -2.44 2.51
N ARG A 19 1.69 -2.59 3.74
CA ARG A 19 2.02 -1.47 4.62
C ARG A 19 3.14 -0.60 4.06
N ALA A 20 4.20 -1.20 3.51
CA ALA A 20 5.26 -0.45 2.85
C ALA A 20 4.71 0.42 1.72
N LYS A 21 3.80 -0.15 0.89
CA LYS A 21 3.13 0.60 -0.17
C LYS A 21 2.24 1.74 0.37
N ALA A 22 1.51 1.50 1.47
CA ALA A 22 0.71 2.54 2.12
C ALA A 22 1.58 3.70 2.63
N ILE A 23 2.75 3.41 3.21
CA ILE A 23 3.70 4.43 3.70
C ILE A 23 4.23 5.28 2.54
N GLU A 24 4.57 4.66 1.42
CA GLU A 24 5.02 5.35 0.21
C GLU A 24 3.97 6.35 -0.29
N ILE A 25 2.75 5.88 -0.53
CA ILE A 25 1.62 6.70 -1.00
C ILE A 25 1.35 7.84 -0.03
N ALA A 26 1.34 7.55 1.27
CA ALA A 26 1.09 8.55 2.28
C ALA A 26 2.15 9.64 2.38
N ASN A 27 3.42 9.29 2.16
CA ASN A 27 4.50 10.26 2.12
C ASN A 27 4.33 11.17 0.89
N GLN A 28 4.01 10.62 -0.28
CA GLN A 28 3.71 11.41 -1.47
C GLN A 28 2.52 12.37 -1.24
N LEU A 29 1.44 11.90 -0.61
CA LEU A 29 0.28 12.73 -0.30
C LEU A 29 0.60 13.84 0.73
N GLN A 30 1.49 13.57 1.69
CA GLN A 30 1.99 14.60 2.62
C GLN A 30 2.83 15.65 1.89
N GLU A 31 3.69 15.25 0.97
CA GLU A 31 4.49 16.17 0.15
C GLU A 31 3.62 17.07 -0.72
N GLN A 32 2.47 16.57 -1.18
CA GLN A 32 1.49 17.38 -1.91
C GLN A 32 0.79 18.43 -1.04
N GLY A 33 0.84 18.32 0.29
CA GLY A 33 0.45 19.37 1.24
C GLY A 33 -1.04 19.77 1.28
N GLN A 34 -1.91 19.11 0.50
CA GLN A 34 -3.30 19.55 0.28
C GLN A 34 -4.35 18.81 1.12
N LEU A 35 -3.96 17.78 1.86
CA LEU A 35 -4.89 16.85 2.50
C LEU A 35 -4.64 16.77 4.02
N ASP A 36 -5.74 16.67 4.78
CA ASP A 36 -5.67 16.38 6.21
C ASP A 36 -5.00 15.03 6.48
N GLN A 37 -4.30 14.95 7.60
CA GLN A 37 -3.63 13.72 8.03
C GLN A 37 -4.57 12.50 8.02
N GLN A 38 -5.81 12.65 8.48
CA GLN A 38 -6.80 11.56 8.47
C GLN A 38 -7.18 11.12 7.05
N ARG A 39 -7.33 12.06 6.10
CA ARG A 39 -7.60 11.73 4.69
C ARG A 39 -6.41 11.00 4.07
N ILE A 40 -5.19 11.47 4.35
CA ILE A 40 -3.96 10.83 3.88
C ILE A 40 -3.90 9.37 4.35
N ILE A 41 -4.22 9.10 5.64
CA ILE A 41 -4.26 7.73 6.18
C ILE A 41 -5.29 6.88 5.44
N MET A 42 -6.51 7.40 5.25
CA MET A 42 -7.58 6.63 4.60
C MET A 42 -7.26 6.29 3.15
N ILE A 43 -6.81 7.28 2.37
CA ILE A 43 -6.47 7.13 0.94
C ILE A 43 -5.31 6.14 0.78
N SER A 44 -4.23 6.35 1.52
CA SER A 44 -3.05 5.47 1.45
C SER A 44 -3.35 4.02 1.81
N VAL A 45 -4.21 3.78 2.81
CA VAL A 45 -4.63 2.44 3.20
C VAL A 45 -5.52 1.80 2.13
N ASP A 46 -6.48 2.53 1.55
CA ASP A 46 -7.37 2.00 0.52
C ASP A 46 -6.61 1.65 -0.77
N GLU A 47 -5.74 2.55 -1.23
CA GLU A 47 -4.92 2.33 -2.42
C GLU A 47 -3.95 1.16 -2.24
N ALA A 48 -3.27 1.07 -1.10
CA ALA A 48 -2.41 -0.06 -0.80
C ALA A 48 -3.18 -1.38 -0.78
N ARG A 49 -4.40 -1.40 -0.23
CA ARG A 49 -5.28 -2.59 -0.26
C ARG A 49 -5.69 -2.96 -1.67
N ARG A 50 -6.01 -2.00 -2.53
CA ARG A 50 -6.32 -2.24 -3.95
C ARG A 50 -5.12 -2.85 -4.66
N TRP A 51 -3.94 -2.25 -4.49
CA TRP A 51 -2.69 -2.75 -5.05
C TRP A 51 -2.40 -4.19 -4.61
N ALA A 52 -2.56 -4.50 -3.32
CA ALA A 52 -2.35 -5.86 -2.80
C ALA A 52 -3.35 -6.90 -3.36
N ARG A 53 -4.58 -6.49 -3.70
CA ARG A 53 -5.55 -7.37 -4.36
C ARG A 53 -5.16 -7.64 -5.82
N LEU A 54 -4.71 -6.62 -6.54
CA LEU A 54 -4.23 -6.75 -7.92
C LEU A 54 -2.96 -7.60 -8.01
N GLU A 55 -2.00 -7.38 -7.11
CA GLU A 55 -0.77 -8.18 -7.01
C GLU A 55 -1.05 -9.67 -6.78
N ARG A 56 -2.02 -10.03 -5.92
CA ARG A 56 -2.43 -11.44 -5.75
C ARG A 56 -3.00 -12.04 -7.03
N SER A 57 -3.69 -11.24 -7.84
CA SER A 57 -4.19 -11.68 -9.14
C SER A 57 -3.05 -11.87 -10.14
N ASN A 58 -2.04 -10.99 -10.10
CA ASN A 58 -0.90 -11.05 -11.00
C ASN A 58 0.09 -12.18 -10.64
N GLU A 59 0.26 -12.49 -9.34
CA GLU A 59 1.11 -13.61 -8.90
C GLU A 59 0.58 -14.95 -9.43
N TRP A 60 -0.74 -15.12 -9.54
CA TRP A 60 -1.34 -16.30 -10.15
C TRP A 60 -1.04 -16.36 -11.66
N THR A 61 -1.19 -15.25 -12.37
CA THR A 61 -0.90 -15.18 -13.82
C THR A 61 0.58 -15.49 -14.12
N ILE A 62 1.52 -14.89 -13.38
CA ILE A 62 2.96 -15.08 -13.63
C ILE A 62 3.39 -16.53 -13.32
N LYS A 63 2.87 -17.14 -12.25
CA LYS A 63 3.19 -18.55 -11.94
C LYS A 63 2.61 -19.52 -12.98
N ASN A 64 1.46 -19.18 -13.56
CA ASN A 64 0.83 -20.04 -14.56
C ASN A 64 1.49 -19.90 -15.95
N ASP A 65 2.00 -18.72 -16.30
CA ASP A 65 2.72 -18.50 -17.57
C ASP A 65 4.08 -19.24 -17.59
N GLN A 66 4.81 -19.25 -16.46
CA GLN A 66 6.08 -19.97 -16.34
C GLN A 66 5.96 -21.50 -16.29
N LEU A 67 4.77 -22.05 -16.06
CA LEU A 67 4.55 -23.49 -16.02
C LEU A 67 4.29 -24.12 -17.40
N TYR A 68 4.09 -23.28 -18.42
CA TYR A 68 3.79 -23.70 -19.80
C TYR A 68 4.75 -23.10 -20.85
N ALA A 69 5.87 -22.52 -20.42
CA ALA A 69 6.93 -21.99 -21.28
C ALA A 69 8.08 -23.00 -21.48
#